data_AF-A0A1Q8VHC6-F1
#
_entry.id   AF-A0A1Q8VHC6-F1
#
_cell.length_a   1.000
_cell.length_b   1.000
_cell.length_c   1.000
_cell.angle_alpha   90.00
_cell.angle_beta   90.00
_cell.angle_gamma   90.00
#
_symmetry.space_group_name_H-M   'P 1'
#
loop_
_entity.id
_entity.type
_entity.pdbx_description
1 polymer ?
#
loop_
_entity_poly.entity_id
_entity_poly.type
_entity_poly.pdbx_seq_one_letter_code
_entity_poly.pdbx_strand_id
1 'polypeptide(L)' 'MATSYRTILIHPGARSFTSAGLIARFPMSMVGISTILAVEELYGSYTAAGLVSAANFVAMAIGAPILARCVDRYGQS' A
#
# COMPACT_ATOMS: atom_id res chain seq x y z
N MET A 1 -13.37 26.70 -5.01
CA MET A 1 -12.67 25.41 -5.23
C MET A 1 -13.17 24.27 -4.34
N ALA A 2 -13.47 24.46 -3.05
CA ALA A 2 -13.99 23.40 -2.16
C ALA A 2 -15.33 22.76 -2.60
N THR A 3 -16.17 23.50 -3.33
CA THR A 3 -17.49 23.02 -3.81
C THR A 3 -17.37 21.80 -4.75
N SER A 4 -16.30 21.70 -5.54
CA SER A 4 -16.09 20.59 -6.48
C SER A 4 -15.76 19.27 -5.76
N TYR A 5 -14.92 19.32 -4.72
CA TYR A 5 -14.59 18.14 -3.91
C TYR A 5 -15.82 17.61 -3.16
N ARG A 6 -16.67 18.53 -2.68
CA ARG A 6 -17.91 18.17 -1.99
C ARG A 6 -18.87 17.39 -2.90
N THR A 7 -18.96 17.76 -4.18
CA THR A 7 -19.80 17.06 -5.17
C THR A 7 -19.34 15.61 -5.43
N ILE A 8 -18.02 15.37 -5.46
CA ILE A 8 -17.44 14.03 -5.67
C ILE A 8 -17.65 13.15 -4.42
N LEU A 9 -17.47 13.72 -3.22
CA LEU A 9 -17.64 13.01 -1.94
C LEU A 9 -19.11 12.79 -1.51
N ILE A 10 -20.08 13.32 -2.26
CA ILE A 10 -21.52 13.09 -2.05
C ILE A 10 -22.00 11.82 -2.77
N HIS A 11 -21.24 11.30 -3.75
CA HIS A 11 -21.61 10.07 -4.43
C HIS A 11 -21.63 8.89 -3.43
N PRO A 12 -22.69 8.06 -3.43
CA PRO A 12 -22.78 6.88 -2.55
C PRO A 12 -21.57 5.97 -2.80
N GLY A 13 -20.89 5.56 -1.72
CA GLY A 13 -19.65 4.76 -1.77
C GLY A 13 -18.35 5.56 -1.80
N ALA A 14 -18.34 6.82 -2.29
CA ALA A 14 -17.12 7.61 -2.46
C ALA A 14 -16.38 7.88 -1.13
N ARG A 15 -17.12 8.10 -0.04
CA ARG A 15 -16.53 8.34 1.30
C ARG A 15 -15.87 7.09 1.87
N SER A 16 -16.53 5.93 1.75
CA SER A 16 -16.00 4.66 2.24
C SER A 16 -14.76 4.24 1.45
N PHE A 17 -14.78 4.42 0.11
CA PHE A 17 -13.62 4.18 -0.73
C PHE A 17 -12.44 5.10 -0.38
N THR A 18 -12.70 6.40 -0.15
CA THR A 18 -11.66 7.36 0.21
C THR A 18 -11.05 7.05 1.57
N SER A 19 -11.87 6.71 2.58
CA SER A 19 -11.35 6.36 3.92
C SER A 19 -10.60 5.03 3.90
N ALA A 20 -11.09 4.03 3.18
CA ALA A 20 -10.39 2.76 2.99
C ALA A 20 -9.04 2.97 2.29
N GLY A 21 -9.01 3.80 1.24
CA GLY A 21 -7.78 4.16 0.52
C GLY A 21 -6.78 4.94 1.39
N LEU A 22 -7.26 5.79 2.28
CA LEU A 22 -6.40 6.52 3.24
C LEU A 22 -5.73 5.54 4.21
N ILE A 23 -6.50 4.63 4.82
CA ILE A 23 -5.99 3.64 5.77
C ILE A 23 -5.01 2.69 5.06
N ALA A 24 -5.34 2.24 3.86
CA ALA A 24 -4.48 1.34 3.07
C ALA A 24 -3.14 1.99 2.68
N ARG A 25 -3.12 3.30 2.44
CA ARG A 25 -1.90 4.04 2.05
C ARG A 25 -1.09 4.55 3.23
N PHE A 26 -1.69 4.71 4.40
CA PHE A 26 -1.02 5.22 5.60
C PHE A 26 0.30 4.49 5.93
N PRO A 27 0.36 3.15 5.96
CA PRO A 27 1.60 2.44 6.31
C PRO A 27 2.60 2.33 5.15
N MET A 28 2.24 2.73 3.92
CA MET A 28 2.99 2.36 2.72
C MET A 28 4.45 2.86 2.75
N SER A 29 4.70 4.03 3.34
CA SER A 29 6.05 4.57 3.54
C SER A 29 6.79 3.91 4.72
N MET A 30 6.08 3.41 5.73
CA MET A 30 6.69 2.80 6.92
C MET A 30 7.20 1.38 6.66
N VAL A 31 6.51 0.63 5.79
CA VAL A 31 6.81 -0.80 5.55
C VAL A 31 8.28 -1.01 5.16
N GLY A 32 8.87 -0.16 4.32
CA GLY A 32 10.26 -0.31 3.92
C GLY A 32 11.23 -0.21 5.10
N ILE A 33 11.14 0.87 5.88
CA ILE A 33 12.07 1.12 6.98
C ILE A 33 11.82 0.17 8.17
N SER A 34 10.56 -0.19 8.43
CA SER A 34 10.20 -1.14 9.49
C SER A 34 10.73 -2.53 9.20
N THR A 35 10.74 -2.95 7.93
CA THR A 35 11.25 -4.28 7.55
C THR A 35 12.76 -4.35 7.76
N ILE A 36 13.50 -3.30 7.41
CA ILE A 36 14.95 -3.23 7.64
C ILE A 36 15.22 -3.31 9.14
N LEU A 37 14.59 -2.43 9.92
CA LEU A 37 14.82 -2.33 11.36
C LEU A 37 14.43 -3.61 12.10
N ALA A 38 13.30 -4.25 11.75
CA ALA A 38 12.89 -5.50 12.38
C ALA A 38 13.86 -6.65 12.09
N VAL A 39 14.37 -6.75 10.86
CA VAL A 39 15.35 -7.80 10.50
C VAL A 39 16.70 -7.52 11.15
N GLU A 40 17.12 -6.26 11.20
CA GLU A 40 18.33 -5.87 11.92
C GLU A 40 18.21 -6.16 13.43
N GLU A 41 17.08 -5.82 14.06
CA GLU A 41 16.85 -6.06 15.48
C GLU A 41 16.86 -7.57 15.82
N LEU A 42 16.27 -8.40 14.95
CA LEU A 42 16.19 -9.85 15.17
C LEU A 42 17.49 -10.60 14.83
N TYR A 43 18.24 -10.16 13.81
CA TYR A 43 19.37 -10.92 13.26
C TYR A 43 20.73 -10.19 13.32
N GLY A 44 20.76 -8.92 13.71
CA GLY A 44 21.97 -8.10 13.82
C GLY A 44 22.70 -7.84 12.49
N SER A 45 22.09 -8.16 11.35
CA SER A 45 22.73 -8.11 10.03
C SER A 45 22.00 -7.18 9.05
N TYR A 46 22.63 -6.05 8.74
CA TYR A 46 22.16 -5.11 7.71
C TYR A 46 22.13 -5.71 6.32
N THR A 47 23.06 -6.60 5.99
CA THR A 47 23.14 -7.24 4.67
C THR A 47 21.93 -8.14 4.44
N ALA A 48 21.52 -8.91 5.47
CA ALA A 48 20.31 -9.71 5.44
C ALA A 48 19.05 -8.81 5.37
N ALA A 49 19.00 -7.73 6.16
CA ALA A 49 17.91 -6.76 6.14
C ALA A 49 17.72 -6.11 4.76
N GLY A 50 18.82 -5.78 4.07
CA GLY A 50 18.82 -5.26 2.71
C GLY A 50 18.29 -6.28 1.69
N LEU A 51 18.73 -7.54 1.78
CA LEU A 51 18.25 -8.62 0.90
C LEU A 51 16.76 -8.89 1.06
N VAL A 52 16.27 -8.96 2.30
CA VAL A 52 14.84 -9.15 2.59
C VAL A 52 14.01 -7.97 2.07
N SER A 53 14.50 -6.74 2.26
CA SER A 53 13.83 -5.55 1.75
C SER A 53 13.79 -5.53 0.21
N ALA A 54 14.88 -5.90 -0.45
CA ALA A 54 14.93 -6.03 -1.90
C ALA A 54 13.95 -7.09 -2.41
N ALA A 55 13.87 -8.25 -1.75
CA ALA A 55 12.90 -9.28 -2.08
C ALA A 55 11.45 -8.79 -1.92
N ASN A 56 11.17 -8.02 -0.87
CA ASN A 56 9.85 -7.40 -0.67
C ASN A 56 9.49 -6.42 -1.81
N PHE A 57 10.44 -5.61 -2.28
CA PHE A 57 10.20 -4.72 -3.43
C PHE A 57 9.91 -5.51 -4.72
N VAL A 58 10.64 -6.59 -4.98
CA VAL A 58 10.39 -7.46 -6.14
C VAL A 58 9.00 -8.10 -6.04
N ALA A 59 8.64 -8.61 -4.86
CA ALA A 59 7.32 -9.17 -4.60
C ALA A 59 6.20 -8.15 -4.82
N MET A 60 6.37 -6.90 -4.36
CA MET A 60 5.42 -5.82 -4.63
C MET A 60 5.35 -5.45 -6.11
N ALA A 61 6.48 -5.39 -6.81
CA ALA A 61 6.52 -5.05 -8.24
C ALA A 61 5.75 -6.07 -9.10
N ILE A 62 5.78 -7.34 -8.70
CA ILE A 62 5.04 -8.42 -9.37
C ILE A 62 3.59 -8.49 -8.85
N GLY A 63 3.38 -8.33 -7.54
CA GLY A 63 2.08 -8.42 -6.90
C GLY A 63 1.14 -7.28 -7.26
N ALA A 64 1.64 -6.05 -7.40
CA ALA A 64 0.86 -4.88 -7.75
C ALA A 64 0.07 -5.03 -9.08
N PRO A 65 0.67 -5.45 -10.21
CA PRO A 65 -0.07 -5.65 -11.45
C PRO A 65 -1.04 -6.84 -11.37
N ILE A 66 -0.72 -7.89 -10.60
CA ILE A 66 -1.65 -9.01 -10.38
C ILE A 66 -2.87 -8.53 -9.60
N LEU A 67 -2.65 -7.79 -8.52
CA LEU A 67 -3.71 -7.21 -7.71
C LEU A 67 -4.55 -6.24 -8.54
N ALA A 68 -3.92 -5.38 -9.35
CA ALA A 68 -4.62 -4.46 -10.25
C ALA A 68 -5.51 -5.22 -11.24
N ARG A 69 -4.99 -6.28 -11.87
CA ARG A 69 -5.78 -7.15 -12.77
C ARG A 69 -6.95 -7.83 -12.05
N CYS A 70 -6.75 -8.26 -10.81
CA CYS A 70 -7.84 -8.82 -10.00
C CYS A 70 -8.90 -7.77 -9.69
N VAL A 71 -8.50 -6.57 -9.27
CA VAL A 71 -9.44 -5.46 -9.00
C VAL A 71 -10.22 -5.08 -10.26
N ASP A 72 -9.55 -4.99 -11.42
CA ASP A 72 -10.19 -4.70 -12.70
C ASP A 72 -11.18 -5.79 -13.12
N ARG A 73 -10.89 -7.06 -12.79
CA ARG A 73 -11.75 -8.20 -13.13
C ARG A 73 -12.93 -8.37 -12.18
N TYR A 74 -12.73 -8.14 -10.89
CA TYR A 74 -13.76 -8.37 -9.87
C TYR A 74 -14.62 -7.13 -9.58
N GLY A 75 -14.15 -5.93 -9.95
CA GLY A 75 -14.93 -4.70 -9.92
C GLY A 75 -15.28 -4.19 -8.52
N GLN A 76 -15.08 -2.87 -8.31
CA GLN A 76 -15.61 -2.14 -7.16
C GLN A 76 -17.12 -1.96 -7.37
N SER A 77 -17.93 -2.95 -6.94
CA SER A 77 -19.39 -2.86 -6.94
C SER A 77 -19.89 -1.82 -5.96
#